data_AF-A0A1D2RCN7-F1
#
_entry.id   AF-A0A1D2RCN7-F1
#
_cell.length_a   1.000
_cell.length_b   1.000
_cell.length_c   1.000
_cell.angle_alpha   90.00
_cell.angle_beta   90.00
_cell.angle_gamma   90.00
#
_symmetry.space_group_name_H-M   'P 1'
#
loop_
_entity.id
_entity.type
_entity.pdbx_description
1 polymer ?
#
loop_
_entity_poly.entity_id
_entity_poly.type
_entity_poly.pdbx_seq_one_letter_code
_entity_poly.pdbx_strand_id
1 'polypeptide(L)'
;MVTKSRKIEKKEIFILVAALLISFVIVSMLLYIYFNHLESTPYWVPPKISYEIIAENDNYTIRITEAKEGDSPLDLEQLGVGVVNGTQSILKVEDLTKLFYNTTSNLSFYDEDNDGKLSKGDFFVIRGNIAIEGRILRIWSTYTGELLKNIPFK
;
A
#
# COMPACT_ATOMS: atom_id res chain seq x y z
N MET A 1 -53.12 -34.20 26.99
CA MET A 1 -51.84 -34.12 27.71
C MET A 1 -51.65 -32.66 28.08
N VAL A 2 -51.89 -32.29 29.34
CA VAL A 2 -51.87 -30.87 29.78
C VAL A 2 -50.46 -30.55 30.27
N THR A 3 -49.74 -29.72 29.52
CA THR A 3 -48.40 -29.25 29.89
C THR A 3 -48.54 -28.26 31.05
N LYS A 4 -48.13 -28.67 32.25
CA LYS A 4 -48.15 -27.84 33.45
C LYS A 4 -47.10 -26.73 33.30
N SER A 5 -47.54 -25.48 33.16
CA SER A 5 -46.63 -24.33 33.09
C SER A 5 -45.87 -24.20 34.41
N ARG A 6 -44.53 -24.28 34.34
CA ARG A 6 -43.64 -24.12 35.50
C ARG A 6 -43.63 -22.64 35.89
N LYS A 7 -43.98 -22.36 37.15
CA LYS A 7 -43.97 -21.01 37.72
C LYS A 7 -42.51 -20.58 37.91
N ILE A 8 -42.06 -19.59 37.15
CA ILE A 8 -40.68 -19.07 37.24
C ILE A 8 -40.54 -18.33 38.56
N GLU A 9 -39.54 -18.69 39.36
CA GLU A 9 -39.29 -18.03 40.65
C GLU A 9 -38.63 -16.66 40.44
N LYS A 10 -38.86 -15.69 41.34
CA LYS A 10 -38.29 -14.33 41.23
C LYS A 10 -36.76 -14.30 41.02
N LYS A 11 -36.05 -15.28 41.58
CA LYS A 11 -34.60 -15.47 41.41
C LYS A 11 -34.22 -15.89 39.99
N GLU A 12 -35.03 -16.73 39.35
CA GLU A 12 -34.83 -17.19 37.97
C GLU A 12 -35.08 -16.02 37.01
N ILE A 13 -36.08 -15.17 37.28
CA ILE A 13 -36.32 -13.93 36.51
C ILE A 13 -35.11 -12.99 36.59
N PHE A 14 -34.54 -12.79 37.79
CA PHE A 14 -33.38 -11.92 37.98
C PHE A 14 -32.16 -12.41 37.19
N ILE A 15 -31.88 -13.72 37.23
CA ILE A 15 -30.79 -14.34 36.46
C ILE A 15 -31.02 -14.15 34.96
N LEU A 16 -32.25 -14.32 34.49
CA LEU A 16 -32.61 -14.19 33.08
C LEU A 16 -32.43 -12.75 32.58
N VAL A 17 -32.83 -11.76 33.39
CA VAL A 17 -32.63 -10.33 33.10
C VAL A 17 -31.14 -9.97 33.08
N ALA A 18 -30.36 -10.46 34.05
CA ALA A 18 -28.92 -10.23 34.09
C ALA A 18 -28.20 -10.83 32.87
N ALA A 19 -28.55 -12.05 32.46
CA ALA A 19 -28.01 -12.69 31.27
C ALA A 19 -28.33 -11.92 29.98
N LEU A 20 -29.55 -11.38 29.88
CA LEU A 20 -29.99 -10.52 28.78
C LEU A 20 -29.18 -9.23 28.70
N LEU A 21 -28.94 -8.57 29.85
CA LEU A 21 -28.13 -7.35 29.91
C LEU A 21 -26.68 -7.61 29.50
N ILE A 22 -26.07 -8.69 30.00
CA ILE A 22 -24.70 -9.07 29.63
C ILE A 22 -24.63 -9.36 28.12
N SER A 23 -25.61 -10.09 27.58
CA SER A 23 -25.64 -10.42 26.15
C SER A 23 -25.81 -9.16 25.29
N PHE A 24 -26.63 -8.21 25.73
CA PHE A 24 -26.79 -6.92 25.06
C PHE A 24 -25.48 -6.12 25.01
N VAL A 25 -24.73 -6.08 26.13
CA VAL A 25 -23.43 -5.41 26.18
C VAL A 25 -22.40 -6.08 25.26
N ILE A 26 -22.36 -7.42 25.22
CA ILE A 26 -21.44 -8.14 24.34
C ILE A 26 -21.77 -7.86 22.86
N VAL A 27 -23.05 -7.92 22.49
CA VAL A 27 -23.49 -7.65 21.11
C VAL A 27 -23.21 -6.21 20.72
N SER A 28 -23.42 -5.24 21.61
CA SER A 28 -23.12 -3.83 21.32
C SER A 28 -21.62 -3.57 21.16
N MET A 29 -20.77 -4.22 21.96
CA MET A 29 -19.31 -4.15 21.78
C MET A 29 -18.87 -4.75 20.44
N LEU A 30 -19.43 -5.90 20.05
CA LEU A 30 -19.11 -6.53 18.76
C LEU A 30 -19.55 -5.65 17.58
N LEU A 31 -20.73 -5.04 17.65
CA LEU A 31 -21.21 -4.08 16.65
C LEU A 31 -20.29 -2.86 16.57
N TYR A 32 -19.87 -2.30 17.71
CA TYR A 32 -18.94 -1.18 17.76
C TYR A 32 -17.60 -1.51 17.08
N ILE A 33 -17.02 -2.68 17.40
CA ILE A 33 -15.80 -3.16 16.74
C ILE A 33 -16.02 -3.31 15.23
N TYR A 34 -17.15 -3.89 14.82
CA TYR A 34 -17.48 -4.10 13.41
C TYR A 34 -17.61 -2.77 12.63
N PHE A 35 -18.33 -1.79 13.17
CA PHE A 35 -18.47 -0.47 12.53
C PHE A 35 -17.13 0.26 12.44
N ASN A 36 -16.34 0.27 13.52
CA ASN A 36 -15.00 0.85 13.49
C ASN A 36 -14.09 0.13 12.48
N HIS A 37 -14.26 -1.18 12.29
CA HIS A 37 -13.48 -1.91 11.30
C HIS A 37 -13.85 -1.57 9.85
N LEU A 38 -15.14 -1.30 9.58
CA LEU A 38 -15.59 -0.84 8.26
C LEU A 38 -15.11 0.58 7.94
N GLU A 39 -15.15 1.48 8.93
CA GLU A 39 -14.68 2.87 8.79
C GLU A 39 -13.15 2.99 8.70
N SER A 40 -12.40 1.99 9.18
CA SER A 40 -10.93 1.96 9.14
C SER A 40 -10.35 1.33 7.89
N THR A 41 -11.14 1.14 6.82
CA THR A 41 -10.54 0.83 5.52
C THR A 41 -9.66 2.02 5.11
N PRO A 42 -8.32 1.86 5.05
CA PRO A 42 -7.43 2.97 4.78
C PRO A 42 -7.78 3.54 3.42
N TYR A 43 -8.10 4.84 3.39
CA TYR A 43 -8.31 5.55 2.14
C TYR A 43 -6.98 5.53 1.40
N TRP A 44 -6.91 4.75 0.31
CA TRP A 44 -5.68 4.66 -0.48
C TRP A 44 -5.39 6.03 -1.09
N VAL A 45 -4.30 6.66 -0.63
CA VAL A 45 -3.81 7.91 -1.21
C VAL A 45 -2.61 7.54 -2.07
N PRO A 46 -2.64 7.79 -3.40
CA PRO A 46 -1.49 7.51 -4.23
C PRO A 46 -0.28 8.32 -3.73
N PRO A 47 0.92 7.71 -3.67
CA PRO A 47 2.11 8.42 -3.23
C PRO A 47 2.40 9.60 -4.15
N LYS A 48 2.64 10.77 -3.55
CA LYS A 48 3.11 11.95 -4.27
C LYS A 48 4.62 11.90 -4.35
N ILE A 49 5.12 11.60 -5.54
CA ILE A 49 6.56 11.53 -5.83
C ILE A 49 6.90 12.62 -6.85
N SER A 50 7.78 13.52 -6.46
CA SER A 50 8.37 14.54 -7.32
C SER A 50 9.84 14.18 -7.57
N TYR A 51 10.29 14.41 -8.79
CA TYR A 51 11.63 14.07 -9.22
C TYR A 51 12.19 15.09 -10.21
N GLU A 52 13.52 15.15 -10.28
CA GLU A 52 14.25 15.83 -11.35
C GLU A 52 14.96 14.80 -12.22
N ILE A 53 15.06 15.09 -13.52
CA ILE A 53 15.76 14.24 -14.49
C ILE A 53 17.04 14.95 -14.91
N ILE A 54 18.15 14.26 -14.78
CA ILE A 54 19.48 14.71 -15.20
C ILE A 54 19.95 13.75 -16.30
N ALA A 55 20.16 14.27 -17.51
CA ALA A 55 20.64 13.49 -18.65
C ALA A 55 22.15 13.64 -18.80
N GLU A 56 22.89 12.53 -18.80
CA GLU A 56 24.35 12.50 -18.95
C GLU A 56 24.78 11.33 -19.84
N ASN A 57 25.33 11.63 -21.03
CA ASN A 57 26.02 10.68 -21.91
C ASN A 57 25.32 9.30 -22.01
N ASP A 58 24.10 9.31 -22.55
CA ASP A 58 23.21 8.14 -22.76
C ASP A 58 22.62 7.50 -21.49
N ASN A 59 22.81 8.12 -20.32
CA ASN A 59 22.16 7.73 -19.08
C ASN A 59 21.24 8.82 -18.57
N TYR A 60 20.20 8.42 -17.83
CA TYR A 60 19.36 9.33 -17.07
C TYR A 60 19.46 9.01 -15.60
N THR A 61 19.72 10.05 -14.81
CA THR A 61 19.58 10.01 -13.36
C THR A 61 18.26 10.66 -13.00
N ILE A 62 17.42 9.94 -12.28
CA ILE A 62 16.15 10.45 -11.76
C ILE A 62 16.34 10.63 -10.27
N ARG A 63 16.49 11.86 -9.81
CA ARG A 63 16.68 12.19 -8.40
C ARG A 63 15.36 12.58 -7.77
N ILE A 64 15.06 12.00 -6.63
CA ILE A 64 13.84 12.26 -5.87
C ILE A 64 14.00 13.57 -5.12
N THR A 65 13.07 14.49 -5.38
CA THR A 65 13.02 15.81 -4.75
C THR A 65 11.97 15.88 -3.65
N GLU A 66 10.93 15.04 -3.74
CA GLU A 66 9.90 14.84 -2.71
C GLU A 66 9.29 13.45 -2.86
N ALA A 67 9.08 12.72 -1.76
CA ALA A 67 8.35 11.45 -1.75
C ALA A 67 7.53 11.35 -0.47
N LYS A 68 6.19 11.33 -0.58
CA LYS A 68 5.27 11.25 0.56
C LYS A 68 3.98 10.51 0.21
N GLU A 69 3.47 9.72 1.15
CA GLU A 69 2.10 9.19 1.15
C GLU A 69 1.37 9.70 2.39
N GLY A 70 0.75 10.89 2.27
CA GLY A 70 0.24 11.60 3.44
C GLY A 70 1.37 11.97 4.43
N ASP A 71 1.22 11.55 5.68
CA ASP A 71 2.22 11.71 6.75
C ASP A 71 3.11 10.46 6.93
N SER A 72 2.87 9.40 6.15
CA SER A 72 3.58 8.13 6.29
C SER A 72 4.85 8.08 5.42
N PRO A 73 5.92 7.46 5.93
CA PRO A 73 7.08 7.10 5.12
C PRO A 73 6.73 6.08 4.03
N LEU A 74 7.49 6.11 2.95
CA LEU A 74 7.34 5.20 1.81
C LEU A 74 8.36 4.07 1.89
N ASP A 75 8.00 2.97 2.56
CA ASP A 75 8.90 1.82 2.71
C ASP A 75 9.21 1.16 1.36
N LEU A 76 10.49 0.97 1.03
CA LEU A 76 10.92 0.44 -0.27
C LEU A 76 10.41 -0.98 -0.55
N GLU A 77 10.22 -1.78 0.51
CA GLU A 77 9.66 -3.15 0.42
C GLU A 77 8.22 -3.16 -0.12
N GLN A 78 7.52 -2.04 0.03
CA GLN A 78 6.14 -1.86 -0.41
C GLN A 78 6.06 -1.16 -1.76
N LEU A 79 7.18 -0.96 -2.47
CA LEU A 79 7.22 -0.22 -3.72
C LEU A 79 7.72 -1.07 -4.89
N GLY A 80 7.04 -0.93 -6.02
CA GLY A 80 7.45 -1.42 -7.32
C GLY A 80 7.78 -0.27 -8.24
N VAL A 81 8.65 -0.52 -9.21
CA VAL A 81 8.99 0.45 -10.25
C VAL A 81 8.93 -0.17 -11.63
N GLY A 82 8.62 0.69 -12.59
CA GLY A 82 8.63 0.32 -13.98
C GLY A 82 8.89 1.50 -14.89
N VAL A 83 9.43 1.17 -16.06
CA VAL A 83 9.60 2.12 -17.15
C VAL A 83 8.40 1.97 -18.06
N VAL A 84 7.67 3.05 -18.29
CA VAL A 84 6.54 3.09 -19.22
C VAL A 84 6.92 3.89 -20.46
N ASN A 85 6.41 3.50 -21.62
CA ASN A 85 6.45 4.34 -22.82
C ASN A 85 5.31 5.37 -22.78
N GLY A 86 5.31 6.38 -23.66
CA GLY A 86 4.26 7.38 -23.77
C GLY A 86 2.82 6.83 -23.97
N THR A 87 2.68 5.54 -24.29
CA THR A 87 1.40 4.80 -24.34
C THR A 87 1.03 4.08 -23.02
N GLN A 88 1.73 4.38 -21.92
CA GLN A 88 1.57 3.77 -20.59
C GLN A 88 1.79 2.25 -20.49
N SER A 89 2.27 1.61 -21.56
CA SER A 89 2.62 0.19 -21.53
C SER A 89 3.84 -0.03 -20.64
N ILE A 90 3.72 -0.91 -19.64
CA ILE A 90 4.82 -1.23 -18.72
C ILE A 90 5.85 -2.09 -19.46
N LEU A 91 7.07 -1.58 -19.58
CA LEU A 91 8.18 -2.29 -20.24
C LEU A 91 8.89 -3.24 -19.27
N LYS A 92 8.85 -2.93 -17.97
CA LYS A 92 9.47 -3.73 -16.89
C LYS A 92 8.77 -3.44 -15.56
N VAL A 93 8.52 -4.47 -14.76
CA VAL A 93 8.07 -4.37 -13.36
C VAL A 93 9.10 -5.06 -12.51
N GLU A 94 9.71 -4.34 -11.56
CA GLU A 94 10.57 -4.93 -10.55
C GLU A 94 10.26 -4.36 -9.17
N ASP A 95 10.37 -5.21 -8.16
CA ASP A 95 10.34 -4.79 -6.75
C ASP A 95 11.57 -3.91 -6.50
N LEU A 96 11.42 -2.75 -5.83
CA LEU A 96 12.53 -1.82 -5.63
C LEU A 96 13.72 -2.47 -4.91
N THR A 97 13.44 -3.37 -3.98
CA THR A 97 14.47 -4.10 -3.22
C THR A 97 15.40 -4.94 -4.11
N LYS A 98 14.95 -5.36 -5.29
CA LYS A 98 15.78 -6.10 -6.27
C LYS A 98 16.69 -5.20 -7.11
N LEU A 99 16.44 -3.89 -7.08
CA LEU A 99 17.21 -2.88 -7.82
C LEU A 99 18.32 -2.25 -6.99
N PHE A 100 18.32 -2.53 -5.68
CA PHE A 100 19.27 -2.01 -4.71
C PHE A 100 20.71 -2.36 -5.11
N TYR A 101 21.51 -1.34 -5.42
CA TYR A 101 22.91 -1.48 -5.83
C TYR A 101 23.17 -2.47 -7.00
N ASN A 102 22.16 -2.75 -7.82
CA ASN A 102 22.33 -3.62 -8.98
C ASN A 102 22.87 -2.83 -10.18
N THR A 103 24.18 -2.63 -10.20
CA THR A 103 24.90 -1.86 -11.24
C THR A 103 24.90 -2.51 -12.62
N THR A 104 24.57 -3.81 -12.70
CA THR A 104 24.51 -4.56 -13.97
C THR A 104 23.16 -4.47 -14.67
N SER A 105 22.12 -4.01 -13.96
CA SER A 105 20.81 -3.76 -14.55
C SER A 105 20.80 -2.43 -15.27
N ASN A 106 20.04 -2.36 -16.37
CA ASN A 106 19.78 -1.11 -17.07
C ASN A 106 18.99 -0.11 -16.22
N LEU A 107 18.37 -0.56 -15.12
CA LEU A 107 17.78 0.28 -14.08
C LEU A 107 18.42 -0.09 -12.74
N SER A 108 18.94 0.90 -12.02
CA SER A 108 19.44 0.74 -10.64
C SER A 108 18.78 1.74 -9.74
N PHE A 109 18.64 1.40 -8.45
CA PHE A 109 18.19 2.31 -7.41
C PHE A 109 19.27 2.48 -6.33
N TYR A 110 19.42 3.70 -5.85
CA TYR A 110 20.35 4.10 -4.81
C TYR A 110 19.56 4.86 -3.73
N ASP A 111 19.53 4.26 -2.55
CA ASP A 111 19.08 4.88 -1.30
C ASP A 111 20.30 5.59 -0.69
N GLU A 112 20.21 6.92 -0.63
CA GLU A 112 21.36 7.77 -0.27
C GLU A 112 21.61 7.78 1.25
N ASP A 113 20.55 7.63 2.04
CA ASP A 113 20.62 7.61 3.51
C ASP A 113 20.61 6.19 4.10
N ASN A 114 20.35 5.17 3.26
CA ASN A 114 20.32 3.74 3.57
C ASN A 114 19.34 3.44 4.73
N ASP A 115 18.20 4.12 4.74
CA ASP A 115 17.17 3.99 5.77
C ASP A 115 16.02 3.05 5.37
N GLY A 116 16.05 2.53 4.14
CA GLY A 116 15.06 1.58 3.63
C GLY A 116 13.76 2.22 3.15
N LYS A 117 13.72 3.54 2.98
CA LYS A 117 12.53 4.30 2.55
C LYS A 117 12.84 5.11 1.30
N LEU A 118 11.79 5.40 0.53
CA LEU A 118 11.87 6.35 -0.57
C LEU A 118 11.80 7.78 -0.03
N SER A 119 12.89 8.50 -0.19
CA SER A 119 13.23 9.72 0.52
C SER A 119 13.83 10.75 -0.44
N LYS A 120 13.94 12.01 0.01
CA LYS A 120 14.54 13.07 -0.80
C LYS A 120 16.05 12.86 -0.84
N GLY A 121 16.63 12.79 -2.04
CA GLY A 121 18.06 12.54 -2.25
C GLY A 121 18.32 11.23 -2.96
N ASP A 122 17.46 10.24 -2.74
CA ASP A 122 17.47 8.96 -3.45
C ASP A 122 17.40 9.16 -4.96
N PHE A 123 17.96 8.20 -5.69
CA PHE A 123 17.98 8.31 -7.14
C PHE A 123 17.96 6.96 -7.85
N PHE A 124 17.38 7.00 -9.04
CA PHE A 124 17.44 5.92 -10.01
C PHE A 124 18.44 6.27 -11.10
N VAL A 125 19.18 5.27 -11.55
CA VAL A 125 20.03 5.40 -12.75
C VAL A 125 19.49 4.48 -13.82
N ILE A 126 19.15 5.06 -14.96
CA ILE A 126 18.65 4.40 -16.16
C ILE A 126 19.75 4.43 -17.22
N ARG A 127 20.10 3.26 -17.76
CA ARG A 127 21.19 3.07 -18.72
C ARG A 127 20.72 2.36 -19.98
N GLY A 128 21.41 2.60 -21.09
CA GLY A 128 21.27 1.85 -22.32
C GLY A 128 19.91 2.02 -23.02
N ASN A 129 19.40 0.97 -23.65
CA ASN A 129 18.21 1.03 -24.51
C ASN A 129 16.87 1.30 -23.81
N ILE A 130 16.88 1.50 -22.48
CA ILE A 130 15.72 1.97 -21.73
C ILE A 130 15.77 3.45 -21.35
N ALA A 131 16.95 4.06 -21.49
CA ALA A 131 17.18 5.51 -21.47
C ALA A 131 16.78 6.11 -22.84
N ILE A 132 15.51 6.00 -23.22
CA ILE A 132 14.99 6.57 -24.48
C ILE A 132 14.04 7.72 -24.17
N GLU A 133 14.18 8.82 -24.89
CA GLU A 133 13.30 9.98 -24.83
C GLU A 133 11.83 9.57 -24.98
N GLY A 134 10.97 10.10 -24.10
CA GLY A 134 9.54 9.77 -24.05
C GLY A 134 9.17 8.57 -23.16
N ARG A 135 10.16 7.89 -22.56
CA ARG A 135 9.91 6.90 -21.49
C ARG A 135 9.89 7.59 -20.12
N ILE A 136 8.98 7.16 -19.25
CA ILE A 136 8.75 7.72 -17.92
C ILE A 136 8.98 6.62 -16.88
N LEU A 137 9.64 6.94 -15.77
CA LEU A 137 9.72 6.05 -14.61
C LEU A 137 8.43 6.20 -13.79
N ARG A 138 7.75 5.09 -13.52
CA ARG A 138 6.55 5.05 -12.69
C ARG A 138 6.86 4.21 -11.45
N ILE A 139 6.55 4.76 -10.28
CA ILE A 139 6.64 4.09 -8.99
C ILE A 139 5.22 3.86 -8.50
N TRP A 140 4.95 2.69 -7.92
CA TRP A 140 3.65 2.32 -7.38
C TRP A 140 3.82 1.47 -6.12
N SER A 141 2.78 1.37 -5.30
CA SER A 141 2.77 0.44 -4.17
C SER A 141 2.66 -1.01 -4.68
N THR A 142 3.46 -1.95 -4.16
CA THR A 142 3.42 -3.38 -4.52
C THR A 142 2.05 -4.00 -4.31
N TYR A 143 1.29 -3.53 -3.32
CA TYR A 143 -0.13 -3.86 -3.14
C TYR A 143 -0.97 -3.52 -4.37
N THR A 144 -0.69 -2.38 -5.02
CA THR A 144 -1.31 -2.00 -6.29
C THR A 144 -0.70 -2.74 -7.47
N GLY A 145 0.59 -3.10 -7.42
CA GLY A 145 1.30 -3.83 -8.48
C GLY A 145 0.68 -5.20 -8.80
N GLU A 146 0.23 -5.95 -7.79
CA GLU A 146 -0.50 -7.22 -8.01
C GLU A 146 -1.89 -7.01 -8.63
N LEU A 147 -2.57 -5.92 -8.27
CA LEU A 147 -3.85 -5.54 -8.86
C LEU A 147 -3.69 -5.04 -10.31
N LEU A 148 -2.61 -4.31 -10.60
CA LEU A 148 -2.31 -3.73 -11.92
C LEU A 148 -1.77 -4.75 -12.92
N LYS A 149 -1.21 -5.89 -12.48
CA LYS A 149 -0.88 -7.02 -13.37
C LYS A 149 -2.09 -7.55 -14.15
N ASN A 150 -3.31 -7.34 -13.64
CA ASN A 150 -4.55 -7.86 -14.21
C ASN A 150 -5.43 -6.80 -14.87
N ILE A 151 -5.02 -5.52 -14.86
CA ILE A 151 -5.81 -4.44 -15.45
C ILE A 151 -5.10 -3.96 -16.71
N PRO A 152 -5.67 -4.16 -17.91
CA PRO A 152 -5.15 -3.50 -19.10
C PRO A 152 -5.29 -1.99 -18.90
N PHE A 153 -4.15 -1.29 -18.84
CA PHE A 153 -4.14 0.17 -18.86
C PHE A 153 -4.76 0.61 -20.19
N LYS A 154 -5.86 1.36 -20.11
CA LYS A 154 -6.51 2.00 -21.25
C LYS A 154 -5.79 3.28 -21.64
#